data_AF-A0A8X6R8F3-F1
#
_entry.id   AF-A0A8X6R8F3-F1
#
_cell.length_a   1.000
_cell.length_b   1.000
_cell.length_c   1.000
_cell.angle_alpha   90.00
_cell.angle_beta   90.00
_cell.angle_gamma   90.00
#
_symmetry.space_group_name_H-M   'P 1'
#
loop_
_entity.id
_entity.type
_entity.pdbx_description
1 polymer ?
#
loop_
_entity_poly.entity_id
_entity_poly.type
_entity_poly.pdbx_seq_one_letter_code
_entity_poly.pdbx_strand_id
1 'polypeptide(L)'
;MKEAMLVAAHSLFGDFKNKTEILGAINMLQLSARTATRRIELIASNLEAKLANEVETCEFFSIQLDESTDAVDTAQLAISVKMVFDDFSTKEEFLKILALTARTQDKDIFSLFKEFAIENKLPLQKSSSITTDGARAMTESHFFPALVWEVAALSKLARPYKVKTRPDTCDCQYAGREASVEGIICDLGLVQYEFP
;
A
#
# COMPACT_ATOMS: atom_id res chain seq x y z
N MET A 1 -22.67 2.06 17.23
CA MET A 1 -23.30 1.06 16.34
C MET A 1 -24.52 0.41 16.97
N LYS A 2 -24.40 -0.26 18.12
CA LYS A 2 -25.55 -0.85 18.83
C LYS A 2 -26.63 0.18 19.17
N GLU A 3 -26.24 1.33 19.73
CA GLU A 3 -27.17 2.43 19.99
C GLU A 3 -27.86 2.95 18.73
N ALA A 4 -27.11 3.11 17.63
CA ALA A 4 -27.68 3.53 16.35
C ALA A 4 -28.69 2.51 15.80
N MET A 5 -28.42 1.19 15.96
CA MET A 5 -29.37 0.13 15.61
C MET A 5 -30.63 0.18 16.46
N LEU A 6 -30.52 0.47 17.76
CA LEU A 6 -31.67 0.63 18.64
C LEU A 6 -32.52 1.84 18.24
N VAL A 7 -31.88 2.98 17.97
CA VAL A 7 -32.57 4.20 17.50
C VAL A 7 -33.31 3.93 16.19
N ALA A 8 -32.65 3.30 15.21
CA ALA A 8 -33.29 2.95 13.94
C ALA A 8 -34.43 1.94 14.13
N ALA A 9 -34.26 0.93 14.99
CA ALA A 9 -35.28 -0.07 15.26
C ALA A 9 -36.53 0.53 15.92
N HIS A 10 -36.37 1.52 16.79
CA HIS A 10 -37.49 2.26 17.37
C HIS A 10 -38.32 2.99 16.29
N SER A 11 -37.68 3.58 15.29
CA SER A 11 -38.37 4.26 14.19
C SER A 11 -38.96 3.30 13.15
N LEU A 12 -38.24 2.24 12.80
CA LEU A 12 -38.64 1.31 11.74
C LEU A 12 -39.70 0.29 12.18
N PHE A 13 -39.66 -0.13 13.45
CA PHE A 13 -40.53 -1.19 13.99
C PHE A 13 -41.49 -0.69 15.07
N GLY A 14 -41.66 0.64 15.21
CA GLY A 14 -42.49 1.24 16.25
C GLY A 14 -43.94 0.72 16.30
N ASP A 15 -44.51 0.47 15.11
CA ASP A 15 -45.90 0.03 14.92
C ASP A 15 -46.06 -1.51 14.87
N PHE A 16 -44.96 -2.25 14.93
CA PHE A 16 -44.98 -3.71 14.85
C PHE A 16 -45.34 -4.34 16.19
N LYS A 17 -46.17 -5.39 16.15
CA LYS A 17 -46.61 -6.11 17.37
C LYS A 17 -45.44 -6.78 18.12
N ASN A 18 -44.38 -7.16 17.42
CA ASN A 18 -43.20 -7.84 17.95
C ASN A 18 -42.01 -6.89 18.25
N LYS A 19 -42.23 -5.57 18.34
CA LYS A 19 -41.14 -4.58 18.55
C LYS A 19 -40.26 -4.86 19.75
N THR A 20 -40.83 -5.34 20.85
CA THR A 20 -40.10 -5.64 22.09
C THR A 20 -39.15 -6.82 21.92
N GLU A 21 -39.54 -7.83 21.15
CA GLU A 21 -38.71 -8.98 20.81
C GLU A 21 -37.54 -8.55 19.90
N ILE A 22 -37.82 -7.70 18.90
CA ILE A 22 -36.79 -7.16 17.99
C ILE A 22 -35.75 -6.33 18.76
N LEU A 23 -36.21 -5.39 19.60
CA LEU A 23 -35.34 -4.56 20.44
C LEU A 23 -34.58 -5.40 21.47
N GLY A 24 -35.23 -6.42 22.04
CA GLY A 24 -34.61 -7.39 22.93
C GLY A 24 -33.48 -8.16 22.26
N ALA A 25 -33.69 -8.64 21.03
CA ALA A 25 -32.66 -9.32 20.24
C ALA A 25 -31.45 -8.41 19.95
N ILE A 26 -31.68 -7.15 19.56
CA ILE A 26 -30.60 -6.17 19.33
C ILE A 26 -29.85 -5.89 20.64
N ASN A 27 -30.55 -5.80 21.77
CA ASN A 27 -29.93 -5.62 23.08
C ASN A 27 -29.12 -6.83 23.54
N MET A 28 -29.49 -8.04 23.12
CA MET A 28 -28.69 -9.24 23.39
C MET A 28 -27.44 -9.35 22.51
N LEU A 29 -27.35 -8.60 21.40
CA LEU A 29 -26.13 -8.57 20.60
C LEU A 29 -24.96 -8.03 21.44
N GLN A 30 -23.91 -8.85 21.54
CA GLN A 30 -22.66 -8.52 22.21
C GLN A 30 -21.76 -7.64 21.31
N LEU A 31 -22.30 -6.52 20.84
CA LEU A 31 -21.59 -5.47 20.09
C LEU A 31 -20.96 -4.46 21.06
N SER A 32 -20.19 -4.95 22.03
CA SER A 32 -19.39 -4.06 22.87
C SER A 32 -18.26 -3.45 22.04
N ALA A 33 -17.81 -2.24 22.39
CA ALA A 33 -16.64 -1.64 21.76
C ALA A 33 -15.44 -2.60 21.79
N ARG A 34 -15.24 -3.29 22.91
CA ARG A 34 -14.19 -4.32 23.07
C ARG A 34 -14.32 -5.47 22.07
N THR A 35 -15.54 -5.96 21.83
CA THR A 35 -15.78 -7.04 20.85
C THR A 35 -15.49 -6.56 19.43
N ALA A 36 -15.88 -5.33 19.09
CA ALA A 36 -15.62 -4.74 17.79
C ALA A 36 -14.12 -4.54 17.56
N THR A 37 -13.42 -3.93 18.53
CA THR A 37 -11.96 -3.75 18.49
C THR A 37 -11.24 -5.08 18.32
N ARG A 38 -11.56 -6.09 19.14
CA ARG A 38 -10.95 -7.42 19.02
C ARG A 38 -11.17 -8.05 17.64
N ARG A 39 -12.35 -7.87 17.04
CA ARG A 39 -12.63 -8.39 15.69
C ARG A 39 -11.83 -7.65 14.63
N ILE A 40 -11.69 -6.33 14.75
CA ILE A 40 -10.86 -5.53 13.85
C ILE A 40 -9.40 -5.98 13.95
N GLU A 41 -8.86 -6.14 15.15
CA GLU A 41 -7.49 -6.63 15.38
C GLU A 41 -7.26 -8.02 14.77
N LEU A 42 -8.22 -8.94 14.94
CA LEU A 42 -8.15 -10.28 14.33
C LEU A 42 -8.17 -10.22 12.80
N ILE A 43 -9.02 -9.38 12.22
CA ILE A 43 -9.09 -9.21 10.76
C ILE A 43 -7.80 -8.58 10.24
N ALA A 44 -7.30 -7.54 10.92
CA ALA A 44 -6.05 -6.88 10.57
C ALA A 44 -4.88 -7.86 10.61
N SER A 45 -4.73 -8.62 11.69
CA SER A 45 -3.66 -9.62 11.82
C SER A 45 -3.76 -10.72 10.75
N ASN A 46 -4.97 -11.16 10.41
CA ASN A 46 -5.17 -12.13 9.32
C ASN A 46 -4.83 -11.54 7.95
N LEU A 47 -5.17 -10.27 7.71
CA LEU A 47 -4.83 -9.56 6.47
C LEU A 47 -3.32 -9.35 6.35
N GLU A 48 -2.66 -8.93 7.43
CA GLU A 48 -1.19 -8.78 7.50
C GLU A 48 -0.48 -10.10 7.20
N ALA A 49 -0.93 -11.21 7.81
CA ALA A 49 -0.35 -12.53 7.55
C ALA A 49 -0.56 -12.98 6.09
N LYS A 50 -1.74 -12.71 5.52
CA LYS A 50 -2.03 -13.01 4.13
C LYS A 50 -1.15 -12.19 3.17
N LEU A 51 -1.03 -10.89 3.42
CA LEU A 51 -0.23 -9.99 2.61
C LEU A 51 1.26 -10.33 2.68
N ALA A 52 1.78 -10.65 3.87
CA ALA A 52 3.15 -11.13 4.02
C ALA A 52 3.42 -12.41 3.21
N ASN A 53 2.47 -13.36 3.24
CA ASN A 53 2.56 -14.59 2.44
C ASN A 53 2.52 -14.31 0.93
N GLU A 54 1.64 -13.41 0.48
CA GLU A 54 1.56 -13.02 -0.94
C GLU A 54 2.86 -12.34 -1.41
N VAL A 55 3.41 -11.43 -0.62
CA VAL A 55 4.71 -10.77 -0.93
C VAL A 55 5.85 -11.80 -0.94
N GLU A 56 5.82 -12.80 -0.07
CA GLU A 56 6.82 -13.87 -0.05
C GLU A 56 6.68 -14.83 -1.25
N THR A 57 5.46 -15.11 -1.69
CA THR A 57 5.17 -16.08 -2.76
C THR A 57 5.17 -15.48 -4.17
N CYS A 58 4.99 -14.16 -4.31
CA CYS A 58 5.06 -13.50 -5.60
C CYS A 58 6.42 -13.68 -6.29
N GLU A 59 6.44 -13.61 -7.63
CA GLU A 59 7.67 -13.68 -8.41
C GLU A 59 8.44 -12.36 -8.30
N PHE A 60 7.73 -11.25 -8.54
CA PHE A 60 8.26 -9.90 -8.45
C PHE A 60 7.21 -8.95 -7.89
N PHE A 61 7.66 -7.83 -7.32
CA PHE A 61 6.76 -6.76 -6.93
C PHE A 61 7.38 -5.38 -7.16
N SER A 62 6.55 -4.37 -7.35
CA SER A 62 6.97 -2.97 -7.27
C SER A 62 6.38 -2.29 -6.04
N ILE A 63 7.09 -1.30 -5.50
CA ILE A 63 6.64 -0.49 -4.38
C ILE A 63 6.32 0.91 -4.88
N GLN A 64 5.20 1.46 -4.39
CA GLN A 64 4.85 2.86 -4.56
C GLN A 64 4.94 3.54 -3.20
N LEU A 65 5.64 4.67 -3.17
CA LEU A 65 5.80 5.55 -2.03
C LEU A 65 5.10 6.86 -2.36
N ASP A 66 4.03 7.15 -1.63
CA ASP A 66 3.21 8.34 -1.84
C ASP A 66 3.24 9.23 -0.59
N GLU A 67 3.49 10.53 -0.77
CA GLU A 67 3.40 11.50 0.31
C GLU A 67 1.94 11.95 0.42
N SER A 68 1.28 11.52 1.49
CA SER A 68 -0.10 11.89 1.79
C SER A 68 -0.13 12.89 2.97
N THR A 69 -1.16 13.72 3.04
CA THR A 69 -1.45 14.59 4.19
C THR A 69 -2.71 14.11 4.89
N ASP A 70 -2.65 13.94 6.21
CA ASP A 70 -3.84 13.62 7.00
C ASP A 70 -4.78 14.83 7.14
N ALA A 71 -5.94 14.64 7.80
CA ALA A 71 -6.94 15.69 7.95
C ALA A 71 -6.49 16.88 8.83
N VAL A 72 -5.31 16.78 9.47
CA VAL A 72 -4.71 17.80 10.33
C VAL A 72 -3.41 18.34 9.71
N ASP A 73 -3.23 18.19 8.38
CA ASP A 73 -2.06 18.60 7.62
C ASP A 73 -0.73 17.95 8.08
N THR A 74 -0.80 16.75 8.68
CA THR A 74 0.39 15.98 9.02
C THR A 74 0.80 15.13 7.82
N ALA A 75 2.05 15.30 7.37
CA ALA A 75 2.61 14.49 6.29
C ALA A 75 2.79 13.03 6.74
N GLN A 76 2.49 12.10 5.85
CA GLN A 76 2.55 10.67 6.08
C GLN A 76 2.99 9.96 4.80
N LEU A 77 3.83 8.93 4.95
CA LEU A 77 4.29 8.09 3.86
C LEU A 77 3.33 6.91 3.70
N ALA A 78 2.58 6.90 2.60
CA ALA A 78 1.77 5.78 2.18
C ALA A 78 2.61 4.81 1.34
N ILE A 79 2.62 3.54 1.73
CA ILE A 79 3.37 2.49 1.06
C ILE A 79 2.39 1.48 0.49
N SER A 80 2.43 1.31 -0.84
CA SER A 80 1.65 0.31 -1.56
C SER A 80 2.57 -0.64 -2.31
N VAL A 81 2.10 -1.86 -2.54
CA VAL A 81 2.84 -2.89 -3.28
C VAL A 81 1.98 -3.42 -4.43
N LYS A 82 2.60 -3.58 -5.60
CA LYS A 82 2.01 -4.25 -6.76
C LYS A 82 2.79 -5.52 -7.04
N MET A 83 2.17 -6.65 -6.78
CA MET A 83 2.74 -7.99 -6.89
C MET A 83 2.37 -8.62 -8.23
N VAL A 84 3.29 -9.42 -8.77
CA VAL A 84 3.11 -10.26 -9.96
C VAL A 84 3.36 -11.72 -9.55
N PHE A 85 2.40 -12.59 -9.83
CA PHE A 85 2.47 -14.02 -9.54
C PHE A 85 2.90 -14.84 -10.77
N ASP A 86 3.14 -16.14 -10.55
CA ASP A 86 3.58 -17.10 -11.56
C ASP A 86 2.58 -17.27 -12.72
N ASP A 87 1.29 -17.13 -12.43
CA ASP A 87 0.19 -17.15 -13.40
C ASP A 87 0.01 -15.82 -14.15
N PHE A 88 0.94 -14.87 -13.98
CA PHE A 88 0.90 -13.50 -14.49
C PHE A 88 -0.28 -12.67 -13.96
N SER A 89 -0.99 -13.15 -12.94
CA SER A 89 -1.95 -12.31 -12.23
C SER A 89 -1.20 -11.21 -11.49
N THR A 90 -1.86 -10.05 -11.38
CA THR A 90 -1.32 -8.91 -10.65
C THR A 90 -2.26 -8.52 -9.54
N LYS A 91 -1.68 -8.09 -8.43
CA LYS A 91 -2.43 -7.67 -7.26
C LYS A 91 -1.79 -6.44 -6.66
N GLU A 92 -2.60 -5.43 -6.41
CA GLU A 92 -2.18 -4.21 -5.75
C GLU A 92 -2.79 -4.15 -4.36
N GLU A 93 -1.96 -3.92 -3.35
CA GLU A 93 -2.36 -3.89 -1.95
C GLU A 93 -1.63 -2.78 -1.20
N PHE A 94 -2.29 -2.29 -0.16
CA PHE A 94 -1.74 -1.28 0.73
C PHE A 94 -0.93 -1.93 1.85
N LEU A 95 0.34 -1.57 2.00
CA LEU A 95 1.21 -2.13 3.04
C LEU A 95 1.06 -1.39 4.37
N LYS A 96 1.34 -0.07 4.39
CA LYS A 96 1.39 0.70 5.64
C LYS A 96 1.39 2.21 5.40
N ILE A 97 0.80 2.95 6.34
CA ILE A 97 0.98 4.40 6.50
C ILE A 97 2.02 4.61 7.61
N LEU A 98 3.05 5.40 7.34
CA LEU A 98 4.06 5.81 8.32
C LEU A 98 3.98 7.32 8.52
N ALA A 99 3.88 7.77 9.77
CA ALA A 99 3.84 9.20 10.07
C ALA A 99 5.21 9.86 9.86
N LEU A 100 5.25 10.99 9.16
CA LEU A 100 6.46 11.80 8.99
C LEU A 100 6.51 12.84 10.12
N THR A 101 7.28 12.55 11.17
CA THR A 101 7.32 13.36 12.40
C THR A 101 8.23 14.59 12.33
N ALA A 102 9.01 14.75 11.26
CA ALA A 102 9.97 15.84 11.07
C ALA A 102 9.85 16.44 9.65
N ARG A 103 10.69 17.46 9.35
CA ARG A 103 10.73 18.09 8.03
C ARG A 103 10.82 17.03 6.93
N THR A 104 10.03 17.19 5.88
CA THR A 104 9.95 16.34 4.68
C THR A 104 11.23 16.45 3.85
N GLN A 105 12.35 16.03 4.43
CA GLN A 105 13.60 15.83 3.71
C GLN A 105 13.64 14.40 3.20
N ASP A 106 14.11 14.29 1.96
CA ASP A 106 14.31 13.06 1.21
C ASP A 106 14.92 11.95 2.10
N LYS A 107 16.06 12.21 2.76
CA LYS A 107 16.75 11.26 3.65
C LYS A 107 15.89 10.65 4.76
N ASP A 108 14.95 11.42 5.34
CA ASP A 108 14.16 10.99 6.49
C ASP A 108 13.08 10.00 6.02
N ILE A 109 12.54 10.22 4.83
CA ILE A 109 11.63 9.30 4.15
C ILE A 109 12.34 7.98 3.83
N PHE A 110 13.60 8.04 3.40
CA PHE A 110 14.37 6.84 3.05
C PHE A 110 14.65 5.98 4.27
N SER A 111 15.15 6.62 5.33
CA SER A 111 15.41 5.95 6.60
C SER A 111 14.15 5.29 7.13
N LEU A 112 13.02 5.98 7.08
CA LEU A 112 11.74 5.45 7.54
C LEU A 112 11.28 4.23 6.71
N PHE A 113 11.37 4.30 5.39
CA PHE A 113 11.07 3.15 4.52
C PHE A 113 12.01 1.97 4.77
N LYS A 114 13.30 2.26 4.96
CA LYS A 114 14.33 1.23 5.20
C LYS A 114 14.10 0.51 6.53
N GLU A 115 13.81 1.24 7.60
CA GLU A 115 13.43 0.67 8.89
C GLU A 115 12.21 -0.23 8.74
N PHE A 116 11.16 0.26 8.06
CA PHE A 116 9.98 -0.53 7.75
C PHE A 116 10.30 -1.82 6.99
N ALA A 117 11.11 -1.76 5.94
CA ALA A 117 11.47 -2.92 5.13
C ALA A 117 12.25 -3.97 5.93
N ILE A 118 13.15 -3.53 6.83
CA ILE A 118 13.94 -4.42 7.70
C ILE A 118 13.03 -5.06 8.77
N GLU A 119 12.21 -4.27 9.44
CA GLU A 119 11.28 -4.75 10.47
C GLU A 119 10.32 -5.81 9.94
N ASN A 120 9.80 -5.60 8.73
CA ASN A 120 8.82 -6.48 8.09
C ASN A 120 9.48 -7.57 7.23
N LYS A 121 10.81 -7.65 7.22
CA LYS A 121 11.60 -8.63 6.46
C LYS A 121 11.18 -8.69 4.98
N LEU A 122 10.93 -7.51 4.38
CA LEU A 122 10.49 -7.46 3.00
C LEU A 122 11.56 -8.07 2.08
N PRO A 123 11.18 -8.97 1.16
CA PRO A 123 12.10 -9.59 0.24
C PRO A 123 12.50 -8.63 -0.88
N LEU A 124 13.25 -7.56 -0.55
CA LEU A 124 13.66 -6.50 -1.48
C LEU A 124 14.41 -7.03 -2.70
N GLN A 125 15.02 -8.22 -2.62
CA GLN A 125 15.60 -8.91 -3.76
C GLN A 125 14.60 -9.26 -4.89
N LYS A 126 13.30 -9.35 -4.58
CA LYS A 126 12.21 -9.56 -5.54
C LYS A 126 11.60 -8.24 -6.03
N SER A 127 12.04 -7.09 -5.50
CA SER A 127 11.50 -5.81 -5.93
C SER A 127 12.01 -5.47 -7.35
N SER A 128 11.10 -5.16 -8.27
CA SER A 128 11.39 -4.79 -9.66
C SER A 128 11.42 -3.28 -9.88
N SER A 129 10.79 -2.50 -9.01
CA SER A 129 10.91 -1.05 -8.98
C SER A 129 10.43 -0.45 -7.66
N ILE A 130 10.92 0.76 -7.37
CA ILE A 130 10.35 1.64 -6.36
C ILE A 130 9.99 2.95 -7.05
N THR A 131 8.78 3.41 -6.81
CA THR A 131 8.16 4.52 -7.51
C THR A 131 7.72 5.55 -6.49
N THR A 132 7.89 6.83 -6.79
CA THR A 132 7.41 7.94 -5.96
C THR A 132 6.53 8.87 -6.79
N ASP A 133 5.66 9.63 -6.14
CA ASP A 133 4.83 10.68 -6.74
C ASP A 133 5.62 11.84 -7.42
N GLY A 134 6.93 11.90 -7.20
CA GLY A 134 7.79 12.92 -7.79
C GLY A 134 7.72 14.26 -7.06
N ALA A 135 7.15 14.29 -5.85
CA ALA A 135 7.17 15.47 -5.00
C ALA A 135 8.60 15.98 -4.80
N ARG A 136 8.74 17.29 -4.55
CA ARG A 136 10.06 17.92 -4.35
C ARG A 136 10.82 17.27 -3.20
N ALA A 137 10.11 16.80 -2.17
CA ALA A 137 10.67 16.08 -1.04
C ALA A 137 11.23 14.70 -1.42
N MET A 138 10.70 14.07 -2.47
CA MET A 138 11.10 12.75 -2.94
C MET A 138 12.20 12.81 -3.99
N THR A 139 12.18 13.83 -4.86
CA THR A 139 13.07 13.99 -6.02
C THR A 139 14.40 14.68 -5.75
N GLU A 140 14.65 15.15 -4.52
CA GLU A 140 15.93 15.75 -4.15
C GLU A 140 17.08 14.70 -4.11
N SER A 141 18.28 15.19 -4.39
CA SER A 141 19.39 14.48 -5.03
C SER A 141 20.09 13.37 -4.22
N HIS A 142 19.70 13.07 -2.98
CA HIS A 142 20.39 12.11 -2.11
C HIS A 142 19.59 10.84 -1.81
N PHE A 143 18.25 10.91 -1.79
CA PHE A 143 17.37 9.76 -1.54
C PHE A 143 17.49 8.66 -2.61
N PHE A 144 17.37 9.06 -3.87
CA PHE A 144 17.22 8.12 -4.98
C PHE A 144 18.47 7.29 -5.30
N PRO A 145 19.69 7.89 -5.40
CA PRO A 145 20.89 7.10 -5.64
C PRO A 145 21.19 6.11 -4.52
N ALA A 146 20.90 6.48 -3.26
CA ALA A 146 21.13 5.64 -2.09
C ALA A 146 20.17 4.45 -2.04
N LEU A 147 18.86 4.68 -2.23
CA LEU A 147 17.84 3.63 -2.29
C LEU A 147 18.13 2.63 -3.41
N VAL A 148 18.42 3.13 -4.62
CA VAL A 148 18.74 2.29 -5.78
C VAL A 148 20.01 1.49 -5.54
N TRP A 149 21.07 2.11 -5.00
CA TRP A 149 22.33 1.42 -4.70
C TRP A 149 22.14 0.33 -3.64
N GLU A 150 21.36 0.59 -2.61
CA GLU A 150 21.17 -0.35 -1.51
C GLU A 150 20.22 -1.50 -1.88
N VAL A 151 19.14 -1.24 -2.62
CA VAL A 151 18.28 -2.29 -3.18
C VAL A 151 19.03 -3.14 -4.21
N ALA A 152 19.84 -2.51 -5.08
CA ALA A 152 20.71 -3.24 -6.03
C ALA A 152 21.79 -4.07 -5.32
N ALA A 153 22.35 -3.56 -4.22
CA ALA A 153 23.29 -4.30 -3.39
C ALA A 153 22.64 -5.51 -2.70
N LEU A 154 21.40 -5.36 -2.21
CA LEU A 154 20.64 -6.43 -1.55
C LEU A 154 20.14 -7.50 -2.53
N SER A 155 19.82 -7.13 -3.77
CA SER A 155 19.40 -8.07 -4.82
C SER A 155 20.56 -8.84 -5.45
N LYS A 156 21.82 -8.57 -5.05
CA LYS A 156 23.06 -9.10 -5.67
C LYS A 156 23.18 -8.77 -7.17
N LEU A 157 22.38 -7.83 -7.66
CA LEU A 157 22.36 -7.38 -9.05
C LEU A 157 23.08 -6.03 -9.11
N ALA A 158 24.41 -6.05 -9.17
CA ALA A 158 25.15 -4.89 -9.67
C ALA A 158 24.86 -4.77 -11.18
N ARG A 159 23.71 -4.20 -11.55
CA ARG A 159 23.27 -4.00 -12.93
C ARG A 159 22.93 -2.52 -13.18
N PRO A 160 23.19 -2.00 -14.39
CA PRO A 160 22.89 -0.60 -14.72
C PRO A 160 21.39 -0.33 -14.61
N TYR A 161 21.01 0.69 -13.86
CA TYR A 161 19.64 1.17 -13.74
C TYR A 161 19.32 2.17 -14.86
N LYS A 162 18.07 2.18 -15.35
CA LYS A 162 17.57 3.24 -16.23
C LYS A 162 16.58 4.11 -15.47
N VAL A 163 16.86 5.40 -15.43
CA VAL A 163 15.91 6.42 -14.97
C VAL A 163 15.00 6.74 -16.15
N LYS A 164 13.72 6.34 -16.12
CA LYS A 164 12.74 6.80 -17.11
C LYS A 164 11.97 7.98 -16.50
N THR A 165 12.16 9.18 -17.06
CA THR A 165 11.28 10.33 -16.85
C THR A 165 10.40 10.50 -18.09
N ARG A 166 9.19 11.05 -17.94
CA ARG A 166 8.19 11.17 -19.03
C ARG A 166 8.79 11.83 -20.29
N PRO A 167 8.66 11.24 -21.50
CA PRO A 167 8.81 11.96 -22.75
C PRO A 167 7.50 12.70 -23.09
N ASP A 168 7.59 13.91 -23.64
CA ASP A 168 6.45 14.81 -23.88
C ASP A 168 5.38 14.28 -24.87
N THR A 169 5.61 13.14 -25.51
CA THR A 169 4.69 12.49 -26.47
C THR A 169 4.81 10.96 -26.40
N CYS A 170 3.78 10.23 -25.97
CA CYS A 170 3.66 8.77 -26.15
C CYS A 170 2.85 8.50 -27.42
N ASP A 171 3.54 8.12 -28.49
CA ASP A 171 2.97 7.37 -29.62
C ASP A 171 3.24 5.90 -29.35
N CYS A 172 2.34 5.27 -28.60
CA CYS A 172 2.49 3.88 -28.19
C CYS A 172 1.86 2.96 -29.26
N GLN A 173 2.62 2.66 -30.32
CA GLN A 173 2.36 1.54 -31.25
C GLN A 173 3.56 0.58 -31.23
N TYR A 174 3.50 -0.53 -30.48
CA TYR A 174 4.38 -1.67 -30.72
C TYR A 174 3.64 -3.00 -30.63
N ALA A 175 3.72 -3.73 -31.73
CA ALA A 175 3.14 -5.04 -31.95
C ALA A 175 4.16 -6.13 -31.61
N GLY A 176 3.69 -7.20 -30.96
CA GLY A 176 4.31 -8.53 -31.02
C GLY A 176 5.39 -8.86 -29.99
N ARG A 177 5.00 -9.68 -29.00
CA ARG A 177 5.84 -10.60 -28.18
C ARG A 177 6.82 -10.05 -27.13
N GLU A 178 6.86 -8.75 -26.84
CA GLU A 178 7.54 -8.18 -25.65
C GLU A 178 6.58 -7.34 -24.78
N ALA A 179 5.31 -7.75 -24.66
CA ALA A 179 4.26 -6.97 -24.01
C ALA A 179 3.98 -7.35 -22.54
N SER A 180 4.93 -7.96 -21.82
CA SER A 180 4.65 -8.54 -20.48
C SER A 180 5.30 -7.84 -19.29
N VAL A 181 6.00 -6.73 -19.49
CA VAL A 181 6.47 -5.89 -18.36
C VAL A 181 6.19 -4.43 -18.65
N GLU A 182 6.51 -3.92 -19.85
CA GLU A 182 6.32 -2.51 -20.23
C GLU A 182 4.85 -2.07 -20.35
N GLY A 183 3.90 -2.98 -20.61
CA GLY A 183 2.48 -2.62 -20.72
C GLY A 183 1.80 -2.23 -19.40
N ILE A 184 2.38 -2.63 -18.26
CA ILE A 184 1.87 -2.30 -16.92
C ILE A 184 2.43 -0.94 -16.42
N ILE A 185 3.40 -0.39 -17.15
CA ILE A 185 4.31 0.67 -16.71
C ILE A 185 3.83 2.08 -17.09
N CYS A 186 2.99 2.26 -18.11
CA CYS A 186 2.66 3.59 -18.67
C CYS A 186 1.50 4.38 -18.01
N ASP A 187 0.68 3.81 -17.14
CA ASP A 187 -0.65 4.41 -16.84
C ASP A 187 -0.71 5.49 -15.73
N LEU A 188 0.35 5.76 -14.96
CA LEU A 188 0.23 6.59 -13.74
C LEU A 188 1.13 7.84 -13.63
N GLY A 189 1.95 8.16 -14.63
CA GLY A 189 2.72 9.43 -14.62
C GLY A 189 3.80 9.55 -13.52
N LEU A 190 4.33 8.43 -13.05
CA LEU A 190 5.28 8.36 -11.94
C LEU A 190 6.74 8.28 -12.42
N VAL A 191 7.70 8.70 -11.58
CA VAL A 191 9.13 8.44 -11.84
C VAL A 191 9.42 6.98 -11.52
N GLN A 192 9.70 6.19 -12.55
CA GLN A 192 9.94 4.75 -12.44
C GLN A 192 11.41 4.41 -12.67
N TYR A 193 11.93 3.53 -11.81
CA TYR A 193 13.23 2.91 -11.96
C TYR A 193 13.04 1.41 -12.10
N GLU A 194 13.20 0.91 -13.33
CA GLU A 194 13.12 -0.52 -13.63
C GLU A 194 14.45 -1.21 -13.27
N PHE A 195 14.37 -2.26 -12.47
CA PHE A 195 15.44 -3.26 -12.39
C PHE A 195 15.27 -4.26 -13.56
N PRO A 196 16.33 -4.56 -14.33
CA PRO A 196 16.25 -5.41 -15.53
C PRO A 196 16.10 -6.90 -15.23
#